data_AF-A0A6L7KNB4-F1
#
_entry.id   AF-A0A6L7KNB4-F1
#
_cell.length_a   1.000
_cell.length_b   1.000
_cell.length_c   1.000
_cell.angle_alpha   90.00
_cell.angle_beta   90.00
_cell.angle_gamma   90.00
#
_symmetry.space_group_name_H-M   'P 1'
#
loop_
_entity.id
_entity.type
_entity.pdbx_description
1 polymer ?
#
loop_
_entity_poly.entity_id
_entity_poly.type
_entity_poly.pdbx_seq_one_letter_code
_entity_poly.pdbx_strand_id
1 'polypeptide(L)'
;QCYRSVIKAHKNLKLRTSLERLANYLLQQRVHSDDVAEFDLRFEKRRLASMLGMTPENLSRAFKALRPYGVTIEGNRVRIADPEDLVRFAKPDPLIDDHST
;
A
#
# COMPACT_ATOMS: atom_id res chain seq x y z
N GLN A 1 -15.85 21.87 -15.38
CA GLN A 1 -16.63 21.86 -14.12
C GLN A 1 -17.64 20.73 -14.22
N CYS A 2 -17.65 19.77 -13.27
CA CYS A 2 -18.79 18.93 -12.88
C CYS A 2 -18.33 18.03 -11.72
N TYR A 3 -18.22 18.66 -10.55
CA TYR A 3 -17.96 18.09 -9.24
C TYR A 3 -19.32 17.64 -8.65
N ARG A 4 -19.38 16.46 -8.02
CA ARG A 4 -20.51 15.90 -7.23
C ARG A 4 -21.45 14.89 -7.90
N SER A 5 -20.93 13.74 -8.31
CA SER A 5 -21.65 12.49 -8.01
C SER A 5 -20.64 11.43 -7.62
N VAL A 6 -21.07 10.48 -6.78
CA VAL A 6 -20.34 9.30 -6.25
C VAL A 6 -19.33 9.47 -5.09
N ILE A 7 -19.32 10.60 -4.36
CA ILE A 7 -18.55 10.79 -3.10
C ILE A 7 -19.18 10.08 -1.88
N LYS A 8 -19.78 8.89 -2.06
CA LYS A 8 -20.09 7.95 -0.97
C LYS A 8 -19.55 6.54 -1.22
N ALA A 9 -19.35 6.14 -2.48
CA ALA A 9 -18.62 4.93 -2.85
C ALA A 9 -17.15 5.18 -3.22
N HIS A 10 -16.79 6.43 -3.60
CA HIS A 10 -15.44 6.78 -4.04
C HIS A 10 -14.37 6.71 -2.95
N LYS A 11 -14.71 6.95 -1.67
CA LYS A 11 -13.71 6.82 -0.61
C LYS A 11 -13.24 5.38 -0.51
N ASN A 12 -14.17 4.41 -0.54
CA ASN A 12 -13.81 3.00 -0.44
C ASN A 12 -13.06 2.53 -1.69
N LEU A 13 -13.47 2.96 -2.89
CA LEU A 13 -12.76 2.59 -4.13
C LEU A 13 -11.35 3.23 -4.21
N LYS A 14 -11.22 4.53 -3.91
CA LYS A 14 -9.89 5.20 -3.85
C LYS A 14 -9.02 4.67 -2.72
N LEU A 15 -9.61 4.34 -1.57
CA LEU A 15 -8.90 3.73 -0.43
C LEU A 15 -8.45 2.31 -0.77
N ARG A 16 -9.28 1.51 -1.45
CA ARG A 16 -8.88 0.20 -1.98
C ARG A 16 -7.71 0.34 -2.93
N THR A 17 -7.78 1.23 -3.93
CA THR A 17 -6.64 1.47 -4.83
C THR A 17 -5.39 1.98 -4.10
N SER A 18 -5.57 2.71 -3.00
CA SER A 18 -4.46 3.19 -2.17
C SER A 18 -3.83 2.06 -1.35
N LEU A 19 -4.65 1.19 -0.79
CA LEU A 19 -4.23 0.00 -0.06
C LEU A 19 -3.55 -1.00 -0.98
N GLU A 20 -4.08 -1.21 -2.19
CA GLU A 20 -3.52 -2.09 -3.22
C GLU A 20 -2.15 -1.59 -3.68
N ARG A 21 -2.02 -0.28 -3.96
CA ARG A 21 -0.72 0.33 -4.30
C ARG A 21 0.30 0.20 -3.17
N LEU A 22 -0.13 0.44 -1.93
CA LEU A 22 0.73 0.26 -0.78
C LEU A 22 1.15 -1.20 -0.63
N ALA A 23 0.21 -2.13 -0.73
CA ALA A 23 0.48 -3.56 -0.65
C ALA A 23 1.48 -4.01 -1.73
N ASN A 24 1.29 -3.60 -2.99
CA ASN A 24 2.25 -3.86 -4.08
C ASN A 24 3.63 -3.27 -3.79
N TYR A 25 3.70 -2.02 -3.30
CA TYR A 25 4.98 -1.42 -2.90
C TYR A 25 5.67 -2.23 -1.80
N LEU A 26 4.94 -2.69 -0.78
CA LEU A 26 5.52 -3.51 0.29
C LEU A 26 6.03 -4.84 -0.27
N LEU A 27 5.32 -5.48 -1.21
CA LEU A 27 5.76 -6.71 -1.86
C LEU A 27 7.01 -6.49 -2.73
N GLN A 28 7.09 -5.39 -3.47
CA GLN A 28 8.28 -5.05 -4.24
C GLN A 28 9.48 -4.77 -3.34
N GLN A 29 9.26 -4.04 -2.23
CA GLN A 29 10.30 -3.76 -1.23
C GLN A 29 10.79 -5.04 -0.55
N ARG A 30 9.90 -6.03 -0.36
CA ARG A 30 10.23 -7.37 0.13
C ARG A 30 11.14 -8.11 -0.81
N VAL A 31 10.81 -8.15 -2.11
CA VAL A 31 11.65 -8.82 -3.13
C VAL A 31 13.07 -8.22 -3.19
N HIS A 32 13.19 -6.91 -2.93
CA HIS A 32 14.50 -6.23 -2.89
C HIS A 32 15.24 -6.37 -1.55
N SER A 33 14.55 -6.80 -0.50
CA SER A 33 15.16 -7.00 0.82
C SER A 33 15.51 -8.49 0.95
N ASP A 34 16.74 -8.78 1.39
CA ASP A 34 17.16 -10.17 1.64
C ASP A 34 16.30 -10.83 2.74
N ASP A 35 15.68 -10.01 3.61
CA ASP A 35 14.74 -10.44 4.63
C ASP A 35 13.28 -10.43 4.13
N VAL A 36 12.72 -11.63 4.02
CA VAL A 36 11.39 -11.90 3.44
C VAL A 36 10.26 -11.60 4.44
N ALA A 37 10.56 -11.44 5.73
CA ALA A 37 9.57 -11.35 6.81
C ALA A 37 9.44 -9.92 7.37
N GLU A 38 10.53 -9.16 7.42
CA GLU A 38 10.58 -7.84 8.01
C GLU A 38 11.63 -6.94 7.34
N PHE A 39 11.23 -5.71 7.00
CA PHE A 39 12.15 -4.72 6.44
C PHE A 39 11.96 -3.37 7.14
N ASP A 40 13.03 -2.58 7.16
CA ASP A 40 12.97 -1.21 7.67
C ASP A 40 12.62 -0.25 6.54
N LEU A 41 11.61 0.60 6.74
CA LEU A 41 11.30 1.70 5.82
C LEU A 41 12.37 2.79 5.99
N ARG A 42 13.57 2.59 5.43
CA ARG A 42 14.68 3.57 5.50
C ARG A 42 14.31 4.99 5.03
N PHE A 43 13.18 5.16 4.35
CA PHE A 43 12.63 6.45 3.96
C PHE A 43 11.53 6.94 4.89
N GLU A 44 11.57 8.25 5.18
CA GLU A 44 10.50 8.94 5.89
C GLU A 44 9.14 8.64 5.24
N LYS A 45 8.16 8.21 6.04
CA LYS A 45 6.78 7.91 5.62
C LYS A 45 6.16 9.01 4.74
N ARG A 46 6.61 10.26 4.89
CA ARG A 46 6.22 11.40 4.03
C ARG A 46 6.65 11.24 2.58
N ARG A 47 7.88 10.77 2.33
CA ARG A 47 8.38 10.55 0.97
C ARG A 47 7.65 9.40 0.29
N LEU A 48 7.40 8.31 1.01
CA LEU A 48 6.58 7.20 0.52
C LEU A 48 5.15 7.66 0.20
N ALA A 49 4.53 8.43 1.10
CA ALA A 49 3.21 8.99 0.85
C ALA A 49 3.21 9.85 -0.42
N SER A 50 4.19 10.73 -0.59
CA SER A 50 4.33 11.57 -1.79
C SER A 50 4.52 10.74 -3.07
N MET A 51 5.33 9.68 -3.02
CA MET A 51 5.56 8.78 -4.16
C MET A 51 4.30 8.03 -4.58
N LEU A 52 3.50 7.60 -3.60
CA LEU A 52 2.21 6.92 -3.84
C LEU A 52 1.05 7.90 -4.13
N GLY A 53 1.32 9.21 -4.17
CA GLY A 53 0.29 10.24 -4.39
C GLY A 53 -0.71 10.36 -3.23
N MET A 54 -0.26 10.07 -2.01
CA MET A 54 -1.06 10.06 -0.77
C MET A 54 -0.55 11.09 0.23
N THR A 55 -1.42 11.51 1.14
CA THR A 55 -0.98 12.22 2.35
C THR A 55 -0.42 11.24 3.37
N PRO A 56 0.52 11.66 4.23
CA PRO A 56 1.07 10.81 5.29
C PRO A 56 -0.02 10.28 6.24
N GLU A 57 -1.10 11.04 6.47
CA GLU A 57 -2.25 10.54 7.24
C GLU A 57 -2.98 9.40 6.51
N ASN A 58 -3.17 9.51 5.18
CA ASN A 58 -3.80 8.45 4.40
C ASN A 58 -2.94 7.20 4.37
N LEU A 59 -1.62 7.35 4.22
CA LEU A 59 -0.66 6.25 4.28
C LEU A 59 -0.73 5.53 5.64
N SER A 60 -0.74 6.29 6.75
CA SER A 60 -0.89 5.72 8.10
C SER A 60 -2.20 4.96 8.29
N ARG A 61 -3.30 5.48 7.72
CA ARG A 61 -4.59 4.78 7.72
C ARG A 61 -4.56 3.52 6.86
N ALA A 62 -3.90 3.56 5.71
CA ALA A 62 -3.76 2.43 4.81
C ALA A 62 -3.01 1.29 5.48
N PHE A 63 -1.89 1.61 6.12
CA PHE A 63 -1.14 0.67 6.96
C PHE A 63 -1.98 0.02 8.06
N LYS A 64 -2.78 0.80 8.78
CA LYS A 64 -3.69 0.25 9.81
C LYS A 64 -4.73 -0.71 9.21
N ALA A 65 -5.22 -0.42 8.01
CA ALA A 65 -6.16 -1.28 7.31
C ALA A 65 -5.50 -2.52 6.67
N LEU A 66 -4.17 -2.54 6.51
CA LEU A 66 -3.39 -3.73 6.11
C LEU A 66 -3.01 -4.65 7.28
N ARG A 67 -3.14 -4.20 8.53
CA ARG A 67 -2.94 -5.03 9.75
C ARG A 67 -3.69 -6.37 9.77
N PRO A 68 -4.99 -6.44 9.42
CA PRO A 68 -5.69 -7.72 9.36
C PRO A 68 -5.19 -8.65 8.25
N TYR A 69 -4.48 -8.14 7.24
CA TYR A 69 -3.87 -8.91 6.15
C TYR A 69 -2.41 -9.32 6.49
N GLY A 70 -2.06 -9.34 7.78
CA GLY A 70 -0.73 -9.72 8.26
C GLY A 70 0.32 -8.60 8.25
N VAL A 71 0.00 -7.37 7.83
CA VAL A 71 0.97 -6.25 7.80
C VAL A 71 1.04 -5.51 9.13
N THR A 72 2.11 -5.71 9.90
CA THR A 72 2.36 -5.02 11.17
C THR A 72 3.46 -3.99 11.02
N ILE A 73 3.32 -2.87 11.73
CA ILE A 73 4.32 -1.79 11.71
C ILE A 73 4.73 -1.46 13.12
N GLU A 74 6.02 -1.57 13.36
CA GLU A 74 6.67 -1.26 14.62
C GLU A 74 7.64 -0.09 14.39
N GLY A 75 7.14 1.12 14.63
CA GLY A 75 7.89 2.35 14.38
C GLY A 75 8.17 2.55 12.88
N ASN A 76 9.39 2.23 12.47
CA ASN A 76 9.86 2.30 11.08
C ASN A 76 9.99 0.93 10.42
N ARG A 77 9.80 -0.14 11.20
CA ARG A 77 9.91 -1.51 10.75
C ARG A 77 8.56 -2.02 10.28
N VAL A 78 8.52 -2.63 9.10
CA VAL A 78 7.33 -3.29 8.56
C VAL A 78 7.57 -4.79 8.58
N ARG A 79 6.66 -5.50 9.23
CA ARG A 79 6.60 -6.95 9.25
C ARG A 79 5.37 -7.40 8.49
N ILE A 80 5.49 -8.41 7.63
CA ILE A 80 4.32 -9.05 7.00
C ILE A 80 4.35 -10.50 7.43
N ALA A 81 3.34 -10.92 8.18
CA ALA A 81 3.18 -12.29 8.65
C ALA A 81 2.72 -13.19 7.50
N ASP A 82 1.79 -12.69 6.68
CA ASP A 82 1.12 -13.44 5.62
C ASP A 82 1.31 -12.74 4.26
N PRO A 83 2.46 -12.95 3.59
CA PRO A 83 2.72 -12.33 2.30
C PRO A 83 1.74 -12.83 1.22
N GLU A 84 1.28 -14.08 1.30
CA GLU A 84 0.33 -14.65 0.34
C GLU A 84 -1.03 -13.93 0.40
N ASP A 85 -1.54 -13.64 1.60
CA ASP A 85 -2.79 -12.91 1.76
C ASP A 85 -2.64 -11.46 1.27
N LEU A 86 -1.48 -10.84 1.55
CA LEU A 86 -1.16 -9.51 1.03
C LEU A 86 -1.07 -9.49 -0.51
N VAL A 87 -0.48 -10.49 -1.16
CA VAL A 87 -0.44 -10.63 -2.64
C VAL A 87 -1.85 -10.75 -3.20
N ARG A 88 -2.69 -11.59 -2.58
CA ARG A 88 -4.09 -11.78 -3.00
C ARG A 88 -4.92 -10.52 -2.83
N PHE A 89 -4.64 -9.74 -1.79
CA PHE A 89 -5.27 -8.45 -1.54
C PHE A 89 -4.75 -7.36 -2.48
N ALA A 90 -3.44 -7.31 -2.71
CA ALA A 90 -2.80 -6.35 -3.59
C ALA A 90 -3.33 -6.45 -5.02
N LYS A 91 -3.87 -7.62 -5.40
CA LYS A 91 -4.38 -7.96 -6.73
C LYS A 91 -3.53 -7.23 -7.76
N PRO A 92 -2.26 -7.63 -7.96
CA PRO A 92 -1.46 -7.11 -9.05
C PRO A 92 -2.20 -7.48 -10.32
N ASP A 93 -3.07 -6.59 -10.75
CA ASP A 93 -3.84 -6.76 -11.96
C ASP A 93 -2.86 -6.38 -13.07
N PRO A 94 -2.45 -7.35 -13.89
CA PRO A 94 -1.39 -7.16 -14.87
C PRO A 94 -1.77 -6.13 -15.96
N LEU A 95 -2.99 -5.58 -15.95
CA LEU A 95 -3.42 -4.51 -16.87
C LEU A 95 -3.17 -3.10 -16.32
N ILE A 96 -2.93 -2.93 -15.02
CA ILE A 96 -2.73 -1.60 -14.39
C ILE A 96 -1.26 -1.35 -14.01
N ASP A 97 -0.49 -2.41 -13.81
CA ASP A 97 0.94 -2.34 -13.48
C ASP A 97 1.85 -2.51 -14.73
N ASP A 98 1.26 -2.51 -15.93
CA ASP A 98 2.03 -2.25 -17.15
C ASP A 98 2.19 -0.74 -17.31
N HIS A 99 3.21 -0.20 -16.63
CA HIS A 99 3.78 1.10 -16.99
C HIS A 99 4.59 0.93 -18.29
N SER A 100 3.91 0.65 -19.41
CA SER A 100 4.50 0.68 -20.75
C SER A 100 3.76 1.70 -21.63
N THR A 101 4.10 2.99 -21.45
CA THR A 101 4.50 3.94 -22.51
C THR A 101 4.85 5.28 -21.86
#